data_AF-A0A943LXA2-F1
#
_entry.id   AF-A0A943LXA2-F1
#
_cell.length_a   1.000
_cell.length_b   1.000
_cell.length_c   1.000
_cell.angle_alpha   90.00
_cell.angle_beta   90.00
_cell.angle_gamma   90.00
#
_symmetry.space_group_name_H-M   'P 1'
#
loop_
_entity.id
_entity.type
_entity.pdbx_description
1 polymer ?
#
loop_
_entity_poly.entity_id
_entity_poly.type
_entity_poly.pdbx_seq_one_letter_code
_entity_poly.pdbx_strand_id
1 'polypeptide(L)'
;MSKVYVRTFGDKGKENTKALLISFYEYIFDYSEKEVISIDRSNNSAPSSTLNRYTEYTKTKNHKSKNILFNYQVSHIFGKTLNCYAFTAPWNIVYLPKILDPFTGHESNGKLTEQFTQKLQEFAKLNYKEQIEQFNKRMEELAPKINKFKAKLKSENEFDEQLIKQFFKSLDENFSQIDL
;
A
#
# COMPACT_ATOMS: atom_id res chain seq x y z
N MET A 1 20.85 -2.31 5.80
CA MET A 1 19.58 -2.91 5.33
C MET A 1 18.70 -1.81 4.74
N SER A 2 17.98 -2.10 3.64
CA SER A 2 17.02 -1.16 3.05
C SER A 2 15.71 -1.17 3.81
N LYS A 3 15.27 0.00 4.30
CA LYS A 3 13.95 0.16 4.93
C LYS A 3 12.84 0.04 3.87
N VAL A 4 11.84 -0.78 4.17
CA VAL A 4 10.58 -0.94 3.45
C VAL A 4 9.51 -0.14 4.18
N TYR A 5 8.58 0.46 3.44
CA TYR A 5 7.58 1.36 4.01
C TYR A 5 6.16 0.80 3.90
N VAL A 6 5.28 1.24 4.79
CA VAL A 6 3.84 0.95 4.76
C VAL A 6 3.02 2.19 5.11
N ARG A 7 1.77 2.27 4.63
CA ARG A 7 0.82 3.30 5.04
C ARG A 7 0.39 3.12 6.51
N THR A 8 -0.06 4.20 7.16
CA THR A 8 -0.76 4.09 8.44
C THR A 8 -2.08 3.33 8.29
N PHE A 9 -2.39 2.44 9.24
CA PHE A 9 -3.72 1.84 9.40
C PHE A 9 -4.60 2.72 10.28
N GLY A 10 -5.89 2.85 9.94
CA GLY A 10 -6.85 3.64 10.71
C GLY A 10 -6.52 5.14 10.76
N ASP A 11 -6.96 5.80 11.83
CA ASP A 11 -6.73 7.23 12.03
C ASP A 11 -5.27 7.53 12.35
N LYS A 12 -4.69 8.43 11.56
CA LYS A 12 -3.33 8.90 11.76
C LYS A 12 -3.18 9.51 13.16
N GLY A 13 -2.30 8.93 13.96
CA GLY A 13 -1.97 9.41 15.31
C GLY A 13 -2.61 8.61 16.45
N LYS A 14 -3.54 7.68 16.16
CA LYS A 14 -4.06 6.76 17.18
C LYS A 14 -3.07 5.65 17.48
N GLU A 15 -2.59 5.61 18.72
CA GLU A 15 -1.54 4.68 19.16
C GLU A 15 -1.94 3.21 19.03
N ASN A 16 -3.20 2.87 19.34
CA ASN A 16 -3.72 1.50 19.23
C ASN A 16 -3.70 0.95 17.78
N THR A 17 -4.11 1.76 16.79
CA THR A 17 -4.08 1.35 15.37
C THR A 17 -2.65 1.11 14.87
N LYS A 18 -1.71 1.95 15.32
CA LYS A 18 -0.28 1.82 15.03
C LYS A 18 0.30 0.58 15.71
N ALA A 19 0.00 0.37 16.98
CA ALA A 19 0.48 -0.78 17.75
C ALA A 19 -0.01 -2.10 17.12
N LEU A 20 -1.27 -2.15 16.68
CA LEU A 20 -1.83 -3.31 16.00
C LEU A 20 -1.12 -3.63 14.68
N LEU A 21 -0.85 -2.61 13.85
CA LEU A 21 -0.09 -2.77 12.61
C LEU A 21 1.35 -3.23 12.87
N ILE A 22 2.00 -2.71 13.90
CA ILE A 22 3.34 -3.12 14.31
C ILE A 22 3.34 -4.58 14.77
N SER A 23 2.42 -4.96 15.65
CA SER A 23 2.27 -6.34 16.16
C SER A 23 2.07 -7.33 15.02
N PHE A 24 1.26 -6.98 14.02
CA PHE A 24 1.12 -7.78 12.80
C PHE A 24 2.44 -8.00 12.07
N TYR A 25 3.18 -6.92 11.80
CA TYR A 25 4.43 -7.03 11.05
C TYR A 25 5.52 -7.77 11.82
N GLU A 26 5.58 -7.55 13.13
CA GLU A 26 6.45 -8.28 14.04
C GLU A 26 6.15 -9.78 14.06
N TYR A 27 4.88 -10.17 13.98
CA TYR A 27 4.48 -11.56 13.89
C TYR A 27 4.84 -12.16 12.52
N ILE A 28 4.59 -11.43 11.43
CA ILE A 28 4.80 -11.97 10.07
C ILE A 28 6.29 -12.16 9.76
N PHE A 29 7.17 -11.26 10.21
CA PHE A 29 8.58 -11.30 9.83
C PHE A 29 9.52 -11.86 10.89
N ASP A 30 9.00 -12.20 12.08
CA ASP A 30 9.77 -12.65 13.24
C ASP A 30 10.83 -11.60 13.65
N TYR A 31 10.62 -10.94 14.80
CA TYR A 31 11.33 -9.81 15.42
C TYR A 31 12.81 -9.51 15.07
N SER A 32 13.60 -10.48 14.61
CA SER A 32 14.94 -10.30 14.04
C SER A 32 15.03 -9.37 12.82
N GLU A 33 13.91 -9.13 12.10
CA GLU A 33 13.86 -8.23 10.93
C GLU A 33 13.31 -6.82 11.25
N LYS A 34 13.21 -6.45 12.54
CA LYS A 34 12.57 -5.21 13.03
C LYS A 34 13.05 -3.91 12.40
N GLU A 35 14.28 -3.85 11.88
CA GLU A 35 14.82 -2.63 11.26
C GLU A 35 14.30 -2.38 9.83
N VAL A 36 13.54 -3.32 9.27
CA VAL A 36 13.13 -3.26 7.87
C VAL A 36 11.84 -2.46 7.66
N ILE A 37 10.83 -2.53 8.54
CA ILE A 37 9.50 -1.95 8.25
C ILE A 37 9.28 -0.59 8.93
N SER A 38 9.02 0.44 8.12
CA SER A 38 8.78 1.82 8.56
C SER A 38 7.39 2.32 8.16
N ILE A 39 6.62 2.80 9.12
CA ILE A 39 5.31 3.42 8.83
C ILE A 39 5.53 4.83 8.26
N ASP A 40 5.08 5.06 7.03
CA ASP A 40 5.11 6.38 6.39
C ASP A 40 4.00 7.27 6.98
N ARG A 41 4.37 8.14 7.92
CA ARG A 41 3.44 9.07 8.58
C ARG A 41 2.72 10.01 7.61
N SER A 42 3.26 10.25 6.42
CA SER A 42 2.63 11.11 5.40
C SER A 42 1.74 10.33 4.44
N ASN A 43 1.77 8.99 4.52
CA ASN A 43 1.12 8.05 3.60
C ASN A 43 1.59 8.13 2.14
N ASN A 44 2.50 9.05 1.79
CA ASN A 44 2.88 9.35 0.41
C ASN A 44 4.35 9.75 0.22
N SER A 45 5.14 9.98 1.28
CA SER A 45 6.56 10.38 1.17
C SER A 45 7.41 9.29 0.56
N ALA A 46 7.28 8.05 1.02
CA ALA A 46 8.06 6.93 0.50
C ALA A 46 7.68 6.56 -0.96
N PRO A 47 6.38 6.49 -1.32
CA PRO A 47 5.96 6.41 -2.72
C PRO A 47 6.49 7.56 -3.59
N SER A 48 6.37 8.80 -3.11
CA SER A 48 6.86 10.00 -3.83
C SER A 48 8.38 9.95 -4.04
N SER A 49 9.12 9.52 -3.02
CA SER A 49 10.59 9.35 -3.09
C SER A 49 10.96 8.28 -4.11
N THR A 50 10.21 7.17 -4.15
CA THR A 50 10.44 6.08 -5.11
C THR A 50 10.23 6.54 -6.55
N LEU A 51 9.10 7.21 -6.83
CA LEU A 51 8.84 7.80 -8.16
C LEU A 51 9.89 8.85 -8.52
N ASN A 52 10.24 9.73 -7.58
CA ASN A 52 11.29 10.73 -7.78
C ASN A 52 12.67 10.11 -7.96
N ARG A 53 12.91 8.86 -7.55
CA ARG A 53 14.20 8.19 -7.76
C ARG A 53 14.26 7.56 -9.15
N TYR A 54 13.23 6.81 -9.52
CA TYR A 54 13.26 5.94 -10.69
C TYR A 54 12.64 6.53 -11.96
N THR A 55 11.95 7.66 -11.87
CA THR A 55 11.42 8.36 -13.05
C THR A 55 12.21 9.64 -13.32
N GLU A 56 12.12 10.17 -14.54
CA GLU A 56 12.68 11.49 -14.88
C GLU A 56 11.83 12.65 -14.34
N TYR A 57 10.76 12.33 -13.61
CA TYR A 57 9.77 13.28 -13.15
C TYR A 57 9.82 13.50 -11.64
N THR A 58 9.36 14.68 -11.22
CA THR A 58 9.29 15.03 -9.80
C THR A 58 8.20 16.05 -9.52
N LYS A 59 7.62 16.00 -8.31
CA LYS A 59 6.71 17.04 -7.80
C LYS A 59 7.46 18.12 -7.01
N THR A 60 8.75 17.93 -6.75
CA THR A 60 9.57 18.89 -5.99
C THR A 60 9.85 20.11 -6.86
N LYS A 61 9.45 21.29 -6.38
CA LYS A 61 9.73 22.55 -7.06
C LYS A 61 11.24 22.76 -7.17
N ASN A 62 11.68 23.36 -8.28
CA ASN A 62 13.07 23.75 -8.53
C ASN A 62 14.08 22.59 -8.51
N HIS A 63 13.65 21.37 -8.82
CA HIS A 63 14.59 20.26 -9.01
C HIS A 63 15.45 20.52 -10.25
N LYS A 64 16.77 20.46 -10.10
CA LYS A 64 17.70 20.93 -11.14
C LYS A 64 17.80 20.04 -12.38
N SER A 65 17.48 18.75 -12.24
CA SER A 65 17.76 17.73 -13.26
C SER A 65 16.56 16.87 -13.68
N LYS A 66 15.35 17.15 -13.15
CA LYS A 66 14.15 16.34 -13.43
C LYS A 66 13.00 17.20 -13.92
N ASN A 67 12.14 16.61 -14.74
CA ASN A 67 10.95 17.23 -15.27
C ASN A 67 9.95 17.48 -14.13
N ILE A 68 9.60 18.75 -13.91
CA ILE A 68 8.70 19.14 -12.82
C ILE A 68 7.25 18.92 -13.23
N LEU A 69 6.54 18.10 -12.46
CA LEU A 69 5.12 17.83 -12.60
C LEU A 69 4.29 18.81 -11.77
N PHE A 70 3.49 19.62 -12.45
CA PHE A 70 2.51 20.53 -11.83
C PHE A 70 1.12 19.88 -11.79
N ASN A 71 0.42 19.99 -10.66
CA ASN A 71 -0.92 19.42 -10.46
C ASN A 71 -1.01 17.90 -10.60
N TYR A 72 0.02 17.17 -10.15
CA TYR A 72 -0.01 15.72 -10.01
C TYR A 72 -0.07 15.31 -8.53
N GLN A 73 -0.66 14.14 -8.28
CA GLN A 73 -0.63 13.45 -7.01
C GLN A 73 0.01 12.06 -7.15
N VAL A 74 0.41 11.48 -6.03
CA VAL A 74 0.81 10.07 -6.02
C VAL A 74 -0.46 9.28 -5.72
N SER A 75 -0.70 8.24 -6.51
CA SER A 75 -1.83 7.34 -6.32
C SER A 75 -1.36 5.89 -6.32
N HIS A 76 -2.16 5.00 -5.73
CA HIS A 76 -1.91 3.58 -5.66
C HIS A 76 -2.91 2.80 -6.54
N ILE A 77 -2.41 2.12 -7.57
CA ILE A 77 -3.23 1.51 -8.64
C ILE A 77 -4.17 0.42 -8.11
N PHE A 78 -3.68 -0.40 -7.17
CA PHE A 78 -4.44 -1.52 -6.59
C PHE A 78 -4.85 -1.27 -5.14
N GLY A 79 -4.60 -0.08 -4.58
CA GLY A 79 -4.98 0.25 -3.20
C GLY A 79 -4.27 -0.55 -2.09
N LYS A 80 -3.30 -1.42 -2.43
CA LYS A 80 -2.54 -2.28 -1.50
C LYS A 80 -1.50 -1.52 -0.66
N THR A 81 -1.96 -0.50 0.05
CA THR A 81 -1.11 0.49 0.74
C THR A 81 -0.62 0.06 2.12
N LEU A 82 -1.29 -0.89 2.76
CA LEU A 82 -0.85 -1.46 4.04
C LEU A 82 0.13 -2.61 3.86
N ASN A 83 0.40 -3.05 2.64
CA ASN A 83 1.30 -4.15 2.33
C ASN A 83 2.71 -3.61 1.99
N CYS A 84 3.72 -4.04 2.75
CA CYS A 84 5.10 -3.57 2.60
C CYS A 84 5.71 -3.90 1.23
N TYR A 85 5.29 -4.98 0.59
CA TYR A 85 5.75 -5.35 -0.75
C TYR A 85 5.13 -4.50 -1.86
N ALA A 86 3.97 -3.88 -1.60
CA ALA A 86 3.21 -3.16 -2.61
C ALA A 86 3.22 -1.64 -2.42
N PHE A 87 3.43 -1.13 -1.20
CA PHE A 87 3.25 0.28 -0.89
C PHE A 87 4.13 1.23 -1.70
N THR A 88 5.36 0.83 -2.00
CA THR A 88 6.30 1.57 -2.86
C THR A 88 6.63 0.84 -4.14
N ALA A 89 5.88 -0.19 -4.51
CA ALA A 89 6.18 -0.98 -5.69
C ALA A 89 5.91 -0.20 -6.98
N PRO A 90 6.80 -0.20 -7.98
CA PRO A 90 6.59 0.52 -9.25
C PRO A 90 5.30 0.13 -9.98
N TRP A 91 4.88 -1.13 -9.88
CA TRP A 91 3.63 -1.61 -10.46
C TRP A 91 2.37 -1.12 -9.74
N ASN A 92 2.51 -0.56 -8.53
CA ASN A 92 1.40 -0.09 -7.71
C ASN A 92 1.37 1.42 -7.52
N ILE A 93 2.42 2.18 -7.85
CA ILE A 93 2.49 3.63 -7.60
C ILE A 93 2.61 4.41 -8.89
N VAL A 94 1.91 5.54 -8.97
CA VAL A 94 1.92 6.38 -10.17
C VAL A 94 1.79 7.86 -9.85
N TYR A 95 2.37 8.72 -10.67
CA TYR A 95 1.99 10.13 -10.72
C TYR A 95 0.70 10.28 -11.52
N LEU A 96 -0.38 10.63 -10.84
CA LEU A 96 -1.69 10.83 -11.45
C LEU A 96 -2.02 12.33 -11.53
N PRO A 97 -2.44 12.87 -12.69
CA PRO A 97 -2.97 14.23 -12.78
C PRO A 97 -4.13 14.43 -11.81
N LYS A 98 -4.12 15.51 -11.02
CA LYS A 98 -5.21 15.83 -10.07
C LYS A 98 -6.55 16.10 -10.74
N ILE A 99 -6.56 16.45 -12.02
CA ILE A 99 -7.81 16.59 -12.78
C ILE A 99 -8.57 15.27 -12.91
N LEU A 100 -7.89 14.13 -12.70
CA LEU A 100 -8.51 12.81 -12.70
C LEU A 100 -9.01 12.37 -11.31
N ASP A 101 -8.80 13.18 -10.27
CA ASP A 101 -9.26 12.87 -8.91
C ASP A 101 -10.77 12.61 -8.80
N PRO A 102 -11.66 13.29 -9.56
CA PRO A 102 -13.08 12.92 -9.62
C PRO A 102 -13.38 11.50 -10.12
N PHE A 103 -12.41 10.81 -10.74
CA PHE A 103 -12.53 9.44 -11.25
C PHE A 103 -11.70 8.42 -10.47
N THR A 104 -10.86 8.87 -9.53
CA THR A 104 -9.93 7.99 -8.79
C THR A 104 -9.86 8.24 -7.29
N GLY A 105 -10.41 9.36 -6.84
CA GLY A 105 -10.37 9.77 -5.44
C GLY A 105 -11.23 8.86 -4.56
N HIS A 106 -10.99 8.92 -3.25
CA HIS A 106 -11.70 8.11 -2.25
C HIS A 106 -13.22 8.42 -2.19
N GLU A 107 -13.65 9.54 -2.80
CA GLU A 107 -15.06 9.96 -2.89
C GLU A 107 -15.66 9.67 -4.27
N SER A 108 -14.85 9.23 -5.23
CA SER A 108 -15.32 8.91 -6.59
C SER A 108 -16.01 7.55 -6.58
N ASN A 109 -17.20 7.48 -7.17
CA ASN A 109 -18.02 6.26 -7.21
C ASN A 109 -18.75 6.16 -8.55
N GLY A 110 -19.14 4.93 -8.90
CA GLY A 110 -19.96 4.63 -10.06
C GLY A 110 -19.17 4.25 -11.31
N LYS A 111 -19.91 4.05 -12.40
CA LYS A 111 -19.44 3.35 -13.61
C LYS A 111 -18.18 3.95 -14.24
N LEU A 112 -18.03 5.27 -14.24
CA LEU A 112 -16.88 5.92 -14.87
C LEU A 112 -15.59 5.72 -14.06
N THR A 113 -15.67 5.83 -12.73
CA THR A 113 -14.58 5.49 -11.80
C THR A 113 -14.17 4.03 -11.96
N GLU A 114 -15.14 3.12 -12.03
CA GLU A 114 -14.88 1.69 -12.23
C GLU A 114 -14.15 1.42 -13.54
N GLN A 115 -14.64 1.98 -14.64
CA GLN A 115 -14.02 1.83 -15.96
C GLN A 115 -12.60 2.39 -16.01
N PHE A 116 -12.39 3.58 -15.45
CA PHE A 116 -11.06 4.18 -15.39
C PHE A 116 -10.11 3.33 -14.55
N THR A 117 -10.54 2.90 -13.37
CA THR A 117 -9.75 2.07 -12.46
C THR A 117 -9.39 0.74 -13.11
N GLN A 118 -10.34 0.08 -13.78
CA GLN A 118 -10.10 -1.15 -14.53
C GLN A 118 -9.06 -0.94 -15.62
N LYS A 119 -9.18 0.10 -16.45
CA LYS A 119 -8.22 0.39 -17.52
C LYS A 119 -6.82 0.68 -16.99
N LEU A 120 -6.71 1.42 -15.90
CA LEU A 120 -5.43 1.68 -15.26
C LEU A 120 -4.79 0.40 -14.68
N GLN A 121 -5.61 -0.46 -14.07
CA GLN A 121 -5.16 -1.75 -13.56
C GLN A 121 -4.75 -2.71 -14.69
N GLU A 122 -5.52 -2.82 -15.77
CA GLU A 122 -5.18 -3.60 -16.97
C GLU A 122 -3.83 -3.15 -17.54
N PHE A 123 -3.61 -1.84 -17.63
CA PHE A 123 -2.33 -1.28 -18.07
C PHE A 123 -1.18 -1.74 -17.15
N ALA A 124 -1.35 -1.66 -15.84
CA ALA A 124 -0.33 -2.11 -14.89
C ALA A 124 -0.08 -3.63 -14.98
N LYS A 125 -1.14 -4.44 -15.07
CA LYS A 125 -1.04 -5.89 -15.23
C LYS A 125 -0.26 -6.28 -16.48
N LEU A 126 -0.52 -5.61 -17.60
CA LEU A 126 0.16 -5.89 -18.86
C LEU A 126 1.66 -5.55 -18.79
N ASN A 127 2.02 -4.42 -18.19
CA ASN A 127 3.40 -3.93 -18.18
C ASN A 127 4.25 -4.51 -17.04
N TYR A 128 3.62 -5.00 -15.96
CA TYR A 128 4.30 -5.49 -14.76
C TYR A 128 3.88 -6.91 -14.36
N LYS A 129 3.48 -7.72 -15.34
CA LYS A 129 2.95 -9.07 -15.11
C LYS A 129 3.86 -9.90 -14.21
N GLU A 130 5.14 -10.02 -14.54
CA GLU A 130 6.10 -10.83 -13.80
C GLU A 130 6.27 -10.37 -12.35
N GLN A 131 6.30 -9.06 -12.10
CA GLN A 131 6.43 -8.51 -10.75
C GLN A 131 5.15 -8.73 -9.93
N ILE A 132 3.98 -8.68 -10.57
CA ILE A 132 2.69 -8.97 -9.94
C ILE A 132 2.57 -10.48 -9.65
N GLU A 133 3.05 -11.36 -10.53
CA GLU A 133 3.11 -12.81 -10.27
C GLU A 133 3.99 -13.12 -9.06
N GLN A 134 5.16 -12.48 -8.95
CA GLN A 134 6.04 -12.61 -7.78
C GLN A 134 5.36 -12.10 -6.50
N PHE A 135 4.65 -10.98 -6.57
CA PHE A 135 3.84 -10.47 -5.46
C PHE A 135 2.77 -11.48 -5.04
N ASN A 136 2.02 -12.02 -6.00
CA ASN A 136 0.95 -12.99 -5.76
C ASN A 136 1.45 -14.28 -5.12
N LYS A 137 2.59 -14.81 -5.59
CA LYS A 137 3.24 -15.96 -4.98
C LYS A 137 3.62 -15.67 -3.53
N ARG A 138 4.17 -14.48 -3.26
CA ARG A 138 4.53 -14.09 -1.90
C ARG A 138 3.30 -13.96 -0.99
N MET A 139 2.18 -13.49 -1.51
CA MET A 139 0.93 -13.41 -0.75
C MET A 139 0.38 -14.79 -0.38
N GLU A 140 0.47 -15.74 -1.31
CA GLU A 140 0.09 -17.14 -1.07
C GLU A 140 0.94 -17.77 0.05
N GLU A 141 2.27 -17.58 0.00
CA GLU A 141 3.19 -18.05 1.04
C GLU A 141 2.89 -17.45 2.42
N LEU A 142 2.46 -16.19 2.48
CA LEU A 142 2.16 -15.49 3.74
C LEU A 142 0.77 -15.80 4.30
N ALA A 143 -0.18 -16.23 3.46
CA ALA A 143 -1.57 -16.42 3.87
C ALA A 143 -1.76 -17.33 5.10
N PRO A 144 -1.06 -18.47 5.25
CA PRO A 144 -1.16 -19.30 6.46
C PRO A 144 -0.69 -18.56 7.72
N LYS A 145 0.37 -17.75 7.63
CA LYS A 145 0.91 -16.99 8.76
C LYS A 145 -0.03 -15.85 9.16
N ILE A 146 -0.62 -15.17 8.17
CA ILE A 146 -1.66 -14.15 8.40
C ILE A 146 -2.89 -14.76 9.10
N ASN A 147 -3.36 -15.93 8.66
CA ASN A 147 -4.49 -16.60 9.29
C ASN A 147 -4.20 -17.01 10.75
N LYS A 148 -2.99 -17.50 11.02
CA LYS A 148 -2.55 -17.78 12.40
C LYS A 148 -2.52 -16.51 13.27
N PHE A 149 -2.04 -15.39 12.73
CA PHE A 149 -2.09 -14.10 13.44
C PHE A 149 -3.52 -13.69 13.75
N LYS A 150 -4.45 -13.79 12.78
CA LYS A 150 -5.86 -13.47 12.99
C LYS A 150 -6.48 -14.33 14.10
N ALA A 151 -6.16 -15.63 14.14
CA ALA A 151 -6.64 -16.53 15.19
C ALA A 151 -6.07 -16.16 16.57
N LYS A 152 -4.77 -15.86 16.64
CA LYS A 152 -4.09 -15.41 17.86
C LYS A 152 -4.73 -14.13 18.42
N LEU A 153 -4.90 -13.12 17.57
CA LEU A 153 -5.42 -11.81 17.99
C LEU A 153 -6.85 -11.89 18.54
N LYS A 154 -7.68 -12.81 18.02
CA LYS A 154 -9.03 -13.05 18.56
C LYS A 154 -9.02 -13.66 19.96
N SER A 155 -7.94 -14.35 20.36
CA SER A 155 -7.85 -15.02 21.66
C SER A 155 -7.31 -14.12 22.77
N GLU A 156 -6.56 -13.08 22.43
CA GLU A 156 -5.84 -12.24 23.40
C GLU A 156 -6.69 -11.10 23.98
N ASN A 157 -7.84 -10.77 23.37
CA ASN A 157 -8.77 -9.72 23.83
C ASN A 157 -8.12 -8.35 24.17
N GLU A 158 -6.95 -8.05 23.62
CA GLU A 158 -6.20 -6.81 23.90
C GLU A 158 -6.74 -5.58 23.16
N PHE A 159 -7.45 -5.79 22.05
CA PHE A 159 -7.95 -4.71 21.19
C PHE A 159 -9.48 -4.77 21.08
N ASP A 160 -10.07 -3.60 20.84
CA ASP A 160 -11.49 -3.45 20.53
C ASP A 160 -11.91 -4.35 19.35
N GLU A 161 -13.02 -5.06 19.50
CA GLU A 161 -13.50 -6.04 18.51
C GLU A 161 -13.82 -5.41 17.15
N GLN A 162 -14.37 -4.19 17.14
CA GLN A 162 -14.66 -3.46 15.91
C GLN A 162 -13.36 -3.07 15.19
N LEU A 163 -12.34 -2.64 15.95
CA LEU A 163 -11.02 -2.34 15.40
C LEU A 163 -10.37 -3.60 14.80
N ILE A 164 -10.43 -4.73 15.50
CA ILE A 164 -9.92 -6.03 15.01
C ILE A 164 -10.61 -6.39 13.69
N LYS A 165 -11.94 -6.28 13.64
CA LYS A 165 -12.73 -6.59 12.45
C LYS A 165 -12.34 -5.73 11.25
N GLN A 166 -12.17 -4.42 11.47
CA GLN A 166 -11.69 -3.50 10.43
C GLN A 166 -10.29 -3.88 9.96
N PHE A 167 -9.39 -4.19 10.90
CA PHE A 167 -8.03 -4.58 10.58
C PHE A 167 -7.98 -5.86 9.75
N PHE A 168 -8.77 -6.88 10.09
CA PHE A 168 -8.83 -8.13 9.33
C PHE A 168 -9.31 -7.91 7.90
N LYS A 169 -10.35 -7.09 7.71
CA LYS A 169 -10.81 -6.69 6.38
C LYS A 169 -9.69 -6.01 5.59
N SER A 170 -9.00 -5.05 6.21
CA SER A 170 -7.88 -4.38 5.57
C SER A 170 -6.73 -5.35 5.22
N LEU A 171 -6.45 -6.33 6.07
CA LEU A 171 -5.45 -7.38 5.77
C LEU A 171 -5.88 -8.22 4.55
N ASP A 172 -7.14 -8.66 4.49
CA ASP A 172 -7.65 -9.44 3.36
C ASP A 172 -7.54 -8.68 2.05
N GLU A 173 -7.89 -7.38 2.05
CA GLU A 173 -7.79 -6.54 0.86
C GLU A 173 -6.33 -6.27 0.44
N ASN A 174 -5.44 -5.97 1.39
CA ASN A 174 -4.07 -5.56 1.09
C ASN A 174 -3.13 -6.74 0.82
N PHE A 175 -3.42 -7.93 1.34
CA PHE A 175 -2.63 -9.14 1.17
C PHE A 175 -3.30 -10.18 0.27
N SER A 176 -4.43 -9.85 -0.37
CA SER A 176 -4.97 -10.66 -1.47
C SER A 176 -4.07 -10.60 -2.70
N GLN A 177 -4.14 -11.64 -3.53
CA GLN A 177 -3.55 -11.65 -4.85
C GLN A 177 -4.25 -10.64 -5.78
N ILE A 178 -3.54 -10.22 -6.82
CA ILE A 178 -4.07 -9.42 -7.92
C ILE A 178 -4.41 -10.38 -9.05
N ASP A 179 -5.65 -10.34 -9.51
CA ASP A 179 -6.09 -11.12 -10.66
C ASP A 179 -5.35 -10.66 -11.93
N LEU A 180 -4.81 -11.59 -12.73
CA LEU A 180 -3.96 -11.31 -13.90
C LEU A 180 -4.61 -11.74 -15.21
#